data_AF-A0A960FKN1-F1
#
_entry.id   AF-A0A960FKN1-F1
#
_cell.length_a   1.000
_cell.length_b   1.000
_cell.length_c   1.000
_cell.angle_alpha   90.00
_cell.angle_beta   90.00
_cell.angle_gamma   90.00
#
_symmetry.space_group_name_H-M   'P 1'
#
loop_
_entity.id
_entity.type
_entity.pdbx_description
1 polymer ?
#
loop_
_entity_poly.entity_id
_entity_poly.type
_entity_poly.pdbx_seq_one_letter_code
_entity_poly.pdbx_strand_id
1 'polypeptide(L)'
;ALARGDGHSGLDRPVQADLARRADQALGTARWAPLVATSGRPERELRRLAEAWRLGGADALAAIDEPPWRADPPVMSAARDAVGAALRRYGAVAVRENRLTIPAIDVQLRLGRDGRWWRFEKRAGRWELAAPPALDADDLILSPL
;
A
#
# COMPACT_ATOMS: atom_id res chain seq x y z
N ALA A 1 -20.17 20.30 19.76
CA ALA A 1 -19.29 19.13 19.70
C ALA A 1 -19.87 18.15 18.69
N LEU A 2 -19.30 18.09 17.48
CA LEU A 2 -19.77 17.18 16.42
C LEU A 2 -19.06 15.83 16.57
N ALA A 3 -19.85 14.76 16.60
CA ALA A 3 -19.40 13.39 16.72
C ALA A 3 -18.54 12.99 15.52
N ARG A 4 -17.27 12.63 15.75
CA ARG A 4 -16.48 11.80 14.84
C ARG A 4 -16.96 10.37 15.01
N GLY A 5 -17.91 9.96 14.16
CA GLY A 5 -18.26 8.57 13.99
C GLY A 5 -17.28 7.88 13.05
N ASP A 6 -16.02 7.72 13.47
CA ASP A 6 -15.02 6.98 12.67
C ASP A 6 -14.98 5.52 13.14
N GLY A 7 -16.12 4.86 13.05
CA GLY A 7 -16.23 3.42 13.16
C GLY A 7 -16.15 2.81 11.78
N HIS A 8 -14.93 2.69 11.21
CA HIS A 8 -14.70 1.78 10.09
C HIS A 8 -15.06 0.40 10.59
N SER A 9 -16.31 0.01 10.33
CA SER A 9 -16.86 -1.22 10.84
C SER A 9 -16.11 -2.34 10.12
N GLY A 10 -15.85 -3.47 10.78
CA GLY A 10 -15.18 -4.61 10.11
C GLY A 10 -15.87 -5.06 8.81
N LEU A 11 -17.11 -4.63 8.59
CA LEU A 11 -17.94 -4.81 7.40
C LEU A 11 -17.53 -3.96 6.18
N ASP A 12 -16.85 -2.82 6.38
CA ASP A 12 -16.42 -1.96 5.27
C ASP A 12 -15.30 -2.62 4.44
N ARG A 13 -14.45 -3.43 5.09
CA ARG A 13 -13.36 -4.16 4.43
C ARG A 13 -13.86 -5.18 3.40
N PRO A 14 -14.80 -6.09 3.72
CA PRO A 14 -15.42 -6.98 2.74
C PRO A 14 -16.04 -6.23 1.55
N VAL A 15 -16.71 -5.10 1.79
CA VAL A 15 -17.32 -4.29 0.71
C VAL A 15 -16.26 -3.66 -0.18
N GLN A 16 -15.22 -3.07 0.42
CA GLN A 16 -14.10 -2.49 -0.32
C GLN A 16 -13.34 -3.54 -1.14
N ALA A 17 -13.15 -4.75 -0.58
CA ALA A 17 -12.54 -5.87 -1.26
C ALA A 17 -13.37 -6.34 -2.47
N ASP A 18 -14.69 -6.49 -2.32
CA ASP A 18 -15.57 -6.83 -3.45
C ASP A 18 -15.54 -5.75 -4.54
N LEU A 19 -15.61 -4.47 -4.14
CA LEU A 19 -15.55 -3.36 -5.07
C LEU A 19 -14.22 -3.32 -5.83
N ALA A 20 -13.10 -3.52 -5.14
CA ALA A 20 -11.77 -3.56 -5.74
C ALA A 20 -11.62 -4.73 -6.73
N ARG A 21 -12.09 -5.92 -6.36
CA ARG A 21 -12.15 -7.09 -7.25
C ARG A 21 -12.98 -6.81 -8.50
N ARG A 22 -14.15 -6.19 -8.36
CA ARG A 22 -15.01 -5.81 -9.51
C ARG A 22 -14.36 -4.73 -10.36
N ALA A 23 -13.66 -3.79 -9.75
CA ALA A 23 -12.93 -2.73 -10.45
C ALA A 23 -11.78 -3.31 -11.29
N ASP A 24 -10.99 -4.23 -10.74
CA ASP A 24 -9.96 -4.97 -11.47
C ASP A 24 -10.54 -5.70 -12.69
N GLN A 25 -11.61 -6.47 -12.49
CA GLN A 25 -12.28 -7.21 -13.57
C GLN A 25 -12.93 -6.31 -14.63
N ALA A 26 -13.27 -5.06 -14.28
CA ALA A 26 -13.94 -4.13 -15.17
C ALA A 26 -12.98 -3.20 -15.91
N LEU A 27 -11.79 -2.93 -15.36
CA LEU A 27 -10.85 -1.94 -15.87
C LEU A 27 -10.43 -2.27 -17.31
N GLY A 28 -10.55 -1.29 -18.22
CA GLY A 28 -10.26 -1.47 -19.65
C GLY A 28 -11.35 -2.20 -20.44
N THR A 29 -12.49 -2.55 -19.82
CA THR A 29 -13.62 -3.21 -20.48
C THR A 29 -14.85 -2.29 -20.56
N ALA A 30 -15.86 -2.69 -21.33
CA ALA A 30 -17.15 -2.00 -21.37
C ALA A 30 -17.88 -1.96 -20.02
N ARG A 31 -17.49 -2.78 -19.04
CA ARG A 31 -18.06 -2.80 -17.68
C ARG A 31 -17.54 -1.66 -16.79
N TRP A 32 -16.48 -0.95 -17.21
CA TRP A 32 -15.88 0.12 -16.40
C TRP A 32 -16.81 1.31 -16.17
N ALA A 33 -17.34 1.92 -17.23
CA ALA A 33 -18.18 3.11 -17.11
C ALA A 33 -19.46 2.86 -16.26
N PRO A 34 -20.19 1.73 -16.43
CA PRO A 34 -21.30 1.39 -15.54
C PRO A 34 -20.89 1.20 -14.08
N LEU A 35 -19.73 0.59 -13.81
CA LEU A 35 -19.22 0.42 -12.45
C LEU A 35 -18.94 1.78 -11.80
N VAL A 36 -18.27 2.69 -12.51
CA VAL A 36 -18.00 4.05 -12.03
C VAL A 36 -19.31 4.76 -11.67
N ALA A 37 -20.29 4.73 -12.58
CA ALA A 37 -21.59 5.38 -12.39
C ALA A 37 -22.38 4.84 -11.19
N THR A 38 -22.24 3.55 -10.86
CA THR A 38 -23.03 2.88 -9.79
C THR A 38 -22.30 2.76 -8.45
N SER A 39 -20.96 2.90 -8.44
CA SER A 39 -20.15 2.70 -7.23
C SER A 39 -20.28 3.80 -6.18
N GLY A 40 -20.74 4.99 -6.56
CA GLY A 40 -20.68 6.19 -5.72
C GLY A 40 -19.26 6.66 -5.38
N ARG A 41 -18.22 6.12 -6.04
CA ARG A 41 -16.80 6.46 -5.82
C ARG A 41 -16.24 7.22 -7.03
N PRO A 42 -15.27 8.13 -6.82
CA PRO A 42 -14.52 8.74 -7.91
C PRO A 42 -13.80 7.69 -8.76
N GLU A 43 -13.80 7.87 -10.08
CA GLU A 43 -13.14 6.94 -11.02
C GLU A 43 -11.66 6.69 -10.67
N ARG A 44 -10.94 7.74 -10.26
CA ARG A 44 -9.54 7.64 -9.83
C ARG A 44 -9.35 6.74 -8.61
N GLU A 45 -10.32 6.71 -7.70
CA GLU A 45 -10.29 5.84 -6.53
C GLU A 45 -10.51 4.38 -6.93
N LEU A 46 -11.46 4.11 -7.83
CA LEU A 46 -11.68 2.76 -8.35
C LEU A 46 -10.46 2.22 -9.11
N ARG A 47 -9.76 3.06 -9.90
CA ARG A 47 -8.53 2.63 -10.57
C ARG A 47 -7.46 2.21 -9.56
N ARG A 48 -7.27 2.98 -8.49
CA ARG A 48 -6.32 2.63 -7.42
C ARG A 48 -6.72 1.36 -6.70
N LEU A 49 -8.01 1.16 -6.43
CA LEU A 49 -8.50 -0.08 -5.81
C LEU A 49 -8.26 -1.30 -6.72
N ALA A 50 -8.51 -1.15 -8.03
CA ALA A 50 -8.21 -2.18 -9.02
C ALA A 50 -6.71 -2.51 -9.06
N GLU A 51 -5.85 -1.48 -9.12
CA GLU A 51 -4.39 -1.65 -9.10
C GLU A 51 -3.91 -2.34 -7.82
N ALA A 52 -4.37 -1.89 -6.65
CA ALA A 52 -4.04 -2.54 -5.38
C ALA A 52 -4.50 -4.00 -5.35
N TRP A 53 -5.71 -4.30 -5.84
CA TRP A 53 -6.21 -5.66 -5.93
C TRP A 53 -5.33 -6.55 -6.81
N ARG A 54 -4.81 -6.03 -7.93
CA ARG A 54 -3.88 -6.78 -8.79
C ARG A 54 -2.54 -7.09 -8.11
N LEU A 55 -2.08 -6.21 -7.22
CA LEU A 55 -0.79 -6.37 -6.54
C LEU A 55 -0.85 -7.37 -5.39
N GLY A 56 -1.97 -7.51 -4.69
CA GLY A 56 -2.06 -8.42 -3.55
C GLY A 56 -3.46 -8.70 -3.02
N GLY A 57 -4.49 -8.50 -3.84
CA GLY A 57 -5.88 -8.80 -3.50
C GLY A 57 -6.36 -8.11 -2.22
N ALA A 58 -7.03 -8.85 -1.36
CA ALA A 58 -7.53 -8.34 -0.08
C ALA A 58 -6.39 -7.93 0.88
N ASP A 59 -5.24 -8.60 0.82
CA ASP A 59 -4.11 -8.29 1.68
C ASP A 59 -3.47 -6.95 1.34
N ALA A 60 -3.42 -6.60 0.05
CA ALA A 60 -2.99 -5.29 -0.41
C ALA A 60 -3.89 -4.17 0.13
N LEU A 61 -5.20 -4.39 0.16
CA LEU A 61 -6.16 -3.43 0.73
C LEU A 61 -5.98 -3.32 2.24
N ALA A 62 -5.78 -4.44 2.93
CA ALA A 62 -5.48 -4.44 4.36
C ALA A 62 -4.20 -3.65 4.68
N ALA A 63 -3.14 -3.80 3.86
CA ALA A 63 -1.89 -3.06 4.02
C ALA A 63 -2.03 -1.54 3.74
N ILE A 64 -2.94 -1.14 2.84
CA ILE A 64 -3.24 0.27 2.57
C ILE A 64 -3.94 0.91 3.77
N ASP A 65 -4.94 0.22 4.33
CA ASP A 65 -5.79 0.72 5.42
C ASP A 65 -5.16 0.50 6.80
N GLU A 66 -4.04 -0.23 6.90
CA GLU A 66 -3.40 -0.53 8.16
C GLU A 66 -2.80 0.75 8.79
N PRO A 67 -3.28 1.15 9.99
CA PRO A 67 -2.67 2.26 10.71
C PRO A 67 -1.23 1.89 11.12
N PRO A 68 -0.32 2.87 11.25
CA PRO A 68 1.02 2.61 11.77
C PRO A 68 0.96 1.86 13.09
N TRP A 69 1.88 0.92 13.28
CA TRP A 69 1.97 0.15 14.52
C TRP A 69 3.42 -0.10 14.89
N ARG A 70 3.68 -0.27 16.19
CA ARG A 70 5.02 -0.51 16.70
C ARG A 70 5.49 -1.92 16.36
N ALA A 71 6.27 -2.04 15.30
CA ALA A 71 6.97 -3.26 14.93
C ALA A 71 8.13 -3.56 15.89
N ASP A 72 8.58 -4.82 15.86
CA ASP A 72 9.71 -5.28 16.66
C ASP A 72 11.00 -4.53 16.23
N PRO A 73 11.68 -3.79 17.13
CA PRO A 73 12.83 -2.98 16.76
C PRO A 73 13.97 -3.71 16.03
N PRO A 74 14.36 -4.96 16.41
CA PRO A 74 15.37 -5.71 15.68
C PRO A 74 14.98 -6.01 14.23
N VAL A 75 13.71 -6.35 13.96
CA VAL A 75 13.21 -6.58 12.59
C VAL A 75 13.35 -5.32 11.75
N MET A 76 12.95 -4.17 12.31
CA MET A 76 13.05 -2.88 11.62
C MET A 76 14.51 -2.43 11.40
N SER A 77 15.40 -2.72 12.36
CA SER A 77 16.83 -2.44 12.23
C SER A 77 17.46 -3.28 11.11
N ALA A 78 17.21 -4.60 11.12
CA ALA A 78 17.73 -5.50 10.10
C ALA A 78 17.24 -5.12 8.69
N ALA A 79 15.95 -4.80 8.56
CA ALA A 79 15.39 -4.36 7.29
C ALA A 79 15.96 -3.02 6.82
N ARG A 80 16.18 -2.05 7.74
CA ARG A 80 16.83 -0.78 7.42
C ARG A 80 18.25 -1.01 6.88
N ASP A 81 19.01 -1.89 7.52
CA ASP A 81 20.39 -2.19 7.12
C ASP A 81 20.45 -2.88 5.76
N ALA A 82 19.58 -3.87 5.51
CA ALA A 82 19.45 -4.55 4.23
C ALA A 82 19.09 -3.57 3.10
N VAL A 83 18.05 -2.75 3.30
CA VAL A 83 17.64 -1.71 2.35
C VAL A 83 18.76 -0.70 2.12
N GLY A 84 19.45 -0.28 3.18
CA GLY A 84 20.59 0.64 3.09
C GLY A 84 21.73 0.08 2.23
N ALA A 85 22.05 -1.21 2.38
CA ALA A 85 23.05 -1.90 1.57
C ALA A 85 22.61 -2.00 0.09
N ALA A 86 21.34 -2.29 -0.17
CA ALA A 86 20.79 -2.42 -1.52
C ALA A 86 20.77 -1.10 -2.30
N LEU A 87 20.56 0.03 -1.61
CA LEU A 87 20.42 1.34 -2.26
C LEU A 87 21.71 1.86 -2.92
N ARG A 88 22.92 1.37 -2.55
CA ARG A 88 24.26 1.69 -3.10
C ARG A 88 24.70 3.17 -3.19
N ARG A 89 23.80 4.11 -3.44
CA ARG A 89 24.00 5.56 -3.69
C ARG A 89 22.84 6.43 -3.16
N TYR A 90 21.66 5.88 -2.90
CA TYR A 90 20.55 6.66 -2.36
C TYR A 90 20.70 6.86 -0.85
N GLY A 91 20.29 8.04 -0.37
CA GLY A 91 20.57 8.54 0.98
C GLY A 91 19.89 7.79 2.13
N ALA A 92 19.72 8.48 3.26
CA ALA A 92 19.29 7.86 4.51
C ALA A 92 17.91 7.18 4.43
N VAL A 93 17.83 5.97 5.01
CA VAL A 93 16.58 5.26 5.29
C VAL A 93 16.07 5.71 6.66
N ALA A 94 14.92 6.37 6.69
CA ALA A 94 14.26 6.80 7.91
C ALA A 94 13.32 5.72 8.43
N VAL A 95 13.45 5.34 9.70
CA VAL A 95 12.60 4.32 10.35
C VAL A 95 11.60 5.02 11.25
N ARG A 96 10.32 4.65 11.12
CA ARG A 96 9.26 5.02 12.07
C ARG A 96 8.25 3.90 12.15
N GLU A 97 8.01 3.37 13.35
CA GLU A 97 7.03 2.29 13.58
C GLU A 97 7.32 1.11 12.64
N ASN A 98 6.32 0.62 11.92
CA ASN A 98 6.44 -0.43 10.91
C ASN A 98 6.85 0.08 9.52
N ARG A 99 7.48 1.26 9.40
CA ARG A 99 7.72 1.94 8.12
C ARG A 99 9.19 2.34 7.93
N LEU A 100 9.72 2.01 6.75
CA LEU A 100 11.00 2.51 6.23
C LEU A 100 10.71 3.52 5.13
N THR A 101 11.16 4.76 5.27
CA THR A 101 10.97 5.82 4.26
C THR A 101 12.32 6.15 3.63
N ILE A 102 12.35 6.22 2.30
CA ILE A 102 13.53 6.51 1.49
C ILE A 102 13.22 7.80 0.72
N PRO A 103 13.49 8.99 1.31
CA PRO A 103 13.05 10.26 0.73
C PRO A 103 13.66 10.55 -0.64
N ALA A 104 14.86 10.02 -0.91
CA ALA A 104 15.59 10.27 -2.16
C ALA A 104 14.87 9.75 -3.42
N ILE A 105 13.97 8.77 -3.27
CA ILE A 105 13.23 8.16 -4.38
C ILE A 105 11.72 8.13 -4.13
N ASP A 106 11.24 8.87 -3.11
CA ASP A 106 9.82 8.90 -2.74
C ASP A 106 9.20 7.50 -2.55
N VAL A 107 9.95 6.60 -1.90
CA VAL A 107 9.51 5.23 -1.56
C VAL A 107 9.31 5.09 -0.05
N GLN A 108 8.27 4.35 0.33
CA GLN A 108 8.05 3.89 1.69
C GLN A 108 7.74 2.40 1.69
N LEU A 109 8.54 1.62 2.41
CA LEU A 109 8.26 0.22 2.68
C LEU A 109 7.50 0.11 4.01
N ARG A 110 6.48 -0.72 4.05
CA ARG A 110 5.68 -0.98 5.25
C ARG A 110 5.66 -2.46 5.56
N LEU A 111 5.99 -2.81 6.80
CA LEU A 111 5.82 -4.16 7.32
C LEU A 111 4.35 -4.34 7.72
N GLY A 112 3.67 -5.29 7.10
CA GLY A 112 2.33 -5.71 7.49
C GLY A 112 2.35 -6.62 8.72
N ARG A 113 1.22 -6.71 9.43
CA ARG A 113 1.03 -7.69 10.52
C ARG A 113 1.08 -9.15 10.07
N ASP A 114 0.97 -9.38 8.77
CA ASP A 114 1.16 -10.65 8.08
C ASP A 114 2.65 -11.03 7.91
N GLY A 115 3.57 -10.15 8.32
CA GLY A 115 5.01 -10.36 8.20
C GLY A 115 5.58 -10.06 6.81
N ARG A 116 4.76 -9.58 5.86
CA ARG A 116 5.20 -9.22 4.50
C ARG A 116 5.51 -7.74 4.41
N TRP A 117 6.45 -7.39 3.54
CA TRP A 117 6.74 -6.01 3.18
C TRP A 117 5.93 -5.57 1.98
N TRP A 118 5.52 -4.30 2.02
CA TRP A 118 4.72 -3.66 0.98
C TRP A 118 5.40 -2.37 0.52
N ARG A 119 5.55 -2.19 -0.79
CA ARG A 119 6.14 -0.98 -1.38
C ARG A 119 5.07 0.04 -1.68
N PHE A 120 5.26 1.24 -1.16
CA PHE A 120 4.47 2.42 -1.50
C PHE A 120 5.35 3.47 -2.17
N GLU A 121 4.78 4.16 -3.15
CA GLU A 121 5.40 5.30 -3.83
C GLU A 121 4.56 6.56 -3.65
N LYS A 122 5.21 7.71 -3.54
CA LYS A 122 4.51 8.98 -3.39
C LYS A 122 4.09 9.51 -4.76
N ARG A 123 2.79 9.50 -5.04
CA ARG A 123 2.19 10.01 -6.29
C ARG A 123 1.19 11.12 -5.96
N ALA A 124 1.41 12.32 -6.51
CA ALA A 124 0.56 13.49 -6.29
C ALA A 124 0.20 13.72 -4.80
N GLY A 125 1.23 13.67 -3.93
CA GLY A 125 1.11 13.92 -2.50
C GLY A 125 0.55 12.75 -1.66
N ARG A 126 0.25 11.59 -2.25
CA ARG A 126 -0.28 10.42 -1.54
C ARG A 126 0.61 9.20 -1.73
N TRP A 127 0.63 8.32 -0.74
CA TRP A 127 1.29 7.02 -0.83
C TRP A 127 0.36 6.03 -1.54
N GLU A 128 0.81 5.46 -2.65
CA GLU A 128 0.07 4.49 -3.45
C GLU A 128 0.87 3.19 -3.52
N LEU A 129 0.20 2.03 -3.42
CA LEU A 129 0.86 0.72 -3.46
C LEU A 129 1.45 0.50 -4.85
N ALA A 130 2.72 0.08 -4.90
CA ALA A 130 3.51 0.09 -6.13
C ALA A 130 4.02 -1.28 -6.58
N ALA A 131 4.03 -2.27 -5.69
CA ALA A 131 4.51 -3.62 -6.00
C ALA A 131 3.73 -4.69 -5.21
N PRO A 132 3.74 -5.96 -5.68
CA PRO A 132 3.33 -7.09 -4.87
C PRO A 132 4.15 -7.18 -3.57
N PRO A 133 3.65 -7.90 -2.56
CA PRO A 133 4.38 -8.04 -1.31
C PRO A 133 5.64 -8.90 -1.48
N ALA A 134 6.64 -8.64 -0.64
CA ALA A 134 7.84 -9.48 -0.52
C ALA A 134 8.04 -9.94 0.92
N LEU A 135 8.88 -10.96 1.12
CA LEU A 135 9.26 -11.42 2.46
C LEU A 135 10.35 -10.54 3.06
N ASP A 136 11.26 -10.05 2.22
CA ASP A 136 12.37 -9.19 2.61
C ASP A 136 12.16 -7.77 2.08
N ALA A 137 12.62 -6.78 2.84
CA ALA A 137 12.38 -5.37 2.51
C ALA A 137 13.20 -4.91 1.29
N ASP A 138 14.41 -5.43 1.14
CA ASP A 138 15.34 -5.09 0.07
C ASP A 138 14.94 -5.68 -1.29
N ASP A 139 14.14 -6.76 -1.33
CA ASP A 139 13.51 -7.26 -2.56
C ASP A 139 12.57 -6.22 -3.20
N LEU A 140 12.04 -5.30 -2.39
CA LEU A 140 11.18 -4.21 -2.85
C LEU A 140 11.96 -2.96 -3.25
N ILE A 141 13.28 -2.98 -3.12
CA ILE A 141 14.16 -2.01 -3.75
C ILE A 141 14.42 -2.51 -5.17
N LEU A 142 13.34 -2.52 -5.96
CA LEU A 142 13.39 -2.80 -7.40
C LEU A 142 14.48 -1.92 -8.00
N SER A 143 15.36 -2.54 -8.81
CA SER A 143 16.60 -1.96 -9.33
C SER A 143 16.48 -0.45 -9.57
N PRO A 144 17.43 0.35 -9.04
CA PRO A 144 17.40 1.78 -9.26
C PRO A 144 17.42 2.04 -10.76
N LEU A 145 16.38 2.70 -11.26
CA LEU A 145 16.42 3.31 -12.58
C LEU A 145 17.61 4.29 -12.65
#